data_AF-A0A2P2IG81-F1
#
_entry.id   AF-A0A2P2IG81-F1
#
_cell.length_a   1.000
_cell.length_b   1.000
_cell.length_c   1.000
_cell.angle_alpha   90.00
_cell.angle_beta   90.00
_cell.angle_gamma   90.00
#
_symmetry.space_group_name_H-M   'P 1'
#
loop_
_entity.id
_entity.type
_entity.pdbx_description
1 polymer ?
#
loop_
_entity_poly.entity_id
_entity_poly.type
_entity_poly.pdbx_seq_one_letter_code
_entity_poly.pdbx_strand_id
1 'polypeptide(L)'
;MGSRVLQHCPWLCATGVWACVSLLLMGHGAQSAWQDNIKPKRFVQLGDNEVMVFYGNKTFNDHFRLILPDGSGGILIGGRNKIYNVSLLDFKEQNVIEWNPHKDAKKQCYMKGGSEEVCQNYIRILTKKGAGHYIICGTNAYNPECREFKLSETGKLEMEREFAGRGLCPFGPSHNSTSVFADGQLYVGTVADFAGLEPLIYREPLRTTRYDLATLNAPAFVSSFALGDFVYFFFRETAVEFLNCGKTLYSRVARVCRHDKGGPHKFKNKWTSYLKSRLNCSASGDFPFYFNEIQATTEPIEGRYGDHATTLLYGVFTTPENSIPGSAICAFTFQGQ
;
A
#
# COMPACT_ATOMS: atom_id res chain seq x y z
N MET A 1 -16.74 -46.59 20.23
CA MET A 1 -17.51 -47.85 20.25
C MET A 1 -18.97 -47.46 20.19
N GLY A 2 -19.56 -47.35 18.99
CA GLY A 2 -20.11 -48.46 18.21
C GLY A 2 -21.61 -48.56 18.54
N SER A 3 -22.59 -48.65 17.65
CA SER A 3 -22.65 -48.76 16.19
C SER A 3 -24.07 -48.37 15.76
N ARG A 4 -24.21 -47.96 14.49
CA ARG A 4 -25.46 -47.67 13.76
C ARG A 4 -26.32 -48.93 13.57
N VAL A 5 -27.65 -48.79 13.43
CA VAL A 5 -28.55 -49.49 12.47
C VAL A 5 -29.84 -48.63 12.35
N LEU A 6 -30.07 -47.88 11.27
CA LEU A 6 -30.82 -48.20 10.04
C LEU A 6 -32.35 -48.40 10.22
N GLN A 7 -33.12 -47.46 9.67
CA GLN A 7 -34.52 -47.63 9.28
C GLN A 7 -34.63 -47.23 7.80
N HIS A 8 -34.90 -48.20 6.93
CA HIS A 8 -35.89 -48.11 5.84
C HIS A 8 -35.84 -49.35 4.94
N CYS A 9 -37.04 -49.85 4.65
CA CYS A 9 -37.46 -50.75 3.57
C CYS A 9 -38.97 -50.42 3.34
N PRO A 10 -39.70 -50.86 2.29
CA PRO A 10 -39.33 -51.76 1.17
C PRO A 10 -39.96 -51.41 -0.22
N TRP A 11 -39.75 -52.31 -1.20
CA TRP A 11 -40.45 -52.60 -2.49
C TRP A 11 -40.05 -51.78 -3.74
N LEU A 12 -39.91 -52.30 -4.97
CA LEU A 12 -39.65 -53.64 -5.55
C LEU A 12 -39.41 -53.45 -7.08
N CYS A 13 -38.61 -54.35 -7.69
CA CYS A 13 -38.48 -54.73 -9.12
C CYS A 13 -38.59 -53.71 -10.28
N ALA A 14 -37.57 -53.67 -11.14
CA ALA A 14 -37.65 -54.22 -12.51
C ALA A 14 -36.28 -54.18 -13.22
N THR A 15 -35.97 -55.28 -13.89
CA THR A 15 -34.81 -55.51 -14.75
C THR A 15 -34.90 -54.73 -16.06
N GLY A 16 -33.82 -54.05 -16.45
CA GLY A 16 -33.71 -53.45 -17.77
C GLY A 16 -32.27 -53.05 -18.09
N VAL A 17 -31.64 -53.80 -18.99
CA VAL A 17 -30.30 -53.55 -19.52
C VAL A 17 -30.29 -52.23 -20.28
N TRP A 18 -29.56 -51.22 -19.80
CA TRP A 18 -29.22 -50.02 -20.56
C TRP A 18 -27.72 -49.82 -20.52
N ALA A 19 -27.12 -49.79 -21.71
CA ALA A 19 -25.71 -49.48 -21.92
C ALA A 19 -25.43 -48.06 -21.45
N CYS A 20 -24.64 -47.90 -20.39
CA CYS A 20 -24.04 -46.62 -20.05
C CYS A 20 -22.95 -46.29 -21.07
N VAL A 21 -23.29 -45.48 -22.06
CA VAL A 21 -22.29 -44.71 -22.81
C VAL A 21 -21.73 -43.68 -21.85
N SER A 22 -20.60 -43.99 -21.24
CA SER A 22 -19.81 -43.05 -20.45
C SER A 22 -19.26 -41.97 -21.38
N LEU A 23 -20.01 -40.87 -21.57
CA LEU A 23 -19.43 -39.63 -22.08
C LEU A 23 -18.42 -39.15 -21.02
N LEU A 24 -17.14 -39.43 -21.26
CA LEU A 24 -16.04 -38.72 -20.60
C LEU A 24 -16.12 -37.25 -21.03
N LEU A 25 -16.90 -36.47 -20.30
CA LEU A 25 -16.67 -35.05 -20.19
C LEU A 25 -15.29 -34.91 -19.54
N MET A 26 -14.27 -34.75 -20.38
CA MET A 26 -12.99 -34.19 -19.95
C MET A 26 -13.25 -32.73 -19.55
N GLY A 27 -13.85 -32.56 -18.37
CA GLY A 27 -13.76 -31.33 -17.63
C GLY A 27 -12.28 -31.09 -17.43
N HIS A 28 -11.72 -30.15 -18.20
CA HIS A 28 -10.42 -29.59 -17.91
C HIS A 28 -10.59 -28.80 -16.62
N GLY A 29 -10.62 -29.50 -15.50
CA GLY A 29 -10.31 -28.91 -14.21
C GLY A 29 -8.87 -28.46 -14.35
N ALA A 30 -8.68 -27.17 -14.60
CA ALA A 30 -7.39 -26.53 -14.44
C ALA A 30 -7.02 -26.67 -12.97
N GLN A 31 -6.44 -27.81 -12.60
CA GLN A 31 -5.71 -27.98 -11.36
C GLN A 31 -4.59 -26.95 -11.44
N SER A 32 -4.81 -25.79 -10.82
CA SER A 32 -3.74 -24.84 -10.56
C SER A 32 -2.93 -25.42 -9.41
N ALA A 33 -2.27 -26.55 -9.68
CA ALA A 33 -1.19 -27.05 -8.85
C ALA A 33 -0.12 -25.95 -8.81
N TRP A 34 0.59 -25.86 -7.69
CA TRP A 34 1.75 -24.98 -7.55
C TRP A 34 2.55 -24.98 -8.84
N GLN A 35 2.58 -23.83 -9.52
CA GLN A 35 3.48 -23.67 -10.65
C GLN A 35 4.87 -23.88 -10.06
N ASP A 36 5.55 -24.95 -10.49
CA ASP A 36 6.92 -25.21 -10.08
C ASP A 36 7.70 -23.91 -10.22
N ASN A 37 8.56 -23.59 -9.23
CA ASN A 37 9.43 -22.42 -9.30
C ASN A 37 10.26 -22.52 -10.59
N ILE A 38 9.79 -21.87 -11.66
CA ILE A 38 10.42 -21.91 -12.96
C ILE A 38 11.75 -21.20 -12.76
N LYS A 39 12.84 -21.95 -12.87
CA LYS A 39 14.18 -21.36 -12.76
C LYS A 39 14.28 -20.26 -13.82
N PRO A 40 14.74 -19.05 -13.44
CA PRO A 40 15.01 -17.99 -14.41
C PRO A 40 15.79 -18.53 -15.61
N LYS A 41 15.33 -18.24 -16.82
CA LYS A 41 15.99 -18.69 -18.07
C LYS A 41 17.42 -18.19 -18.18
N ARG A 42 17.70 -17.03 -17.58
CA ARG A 42 19.02 -16.42 -17.50
C ARG A 42 19.22 -15.87 -16.10
N PHE A 43 20.33 -16.24 -15.48
CA PHE A 43 20.84 -15.58 -14.29
C PHE A 43 21.86 -14.56 -14.77
N VAL A 44 21.62 -13.28 -14.47
CA VAL A 44 22.58 -12.21 -14.76
C VAL A 44 23.11 -11.75 -13.41
N GLN A 45 24.40 -11.99 -13.19
CA GLN A 45 25.12 -11.40 -12.07
C GLN A 45 25.79 -10.15 -12.61
N LEU A 46 25.20 -9.00 -12.31
CA LEU A 46 25.72 -7.71 -12.76
C LEU A 46 27.03 -7.42 -12.02
N GLY A 47 28.06 -7.03 -12.76
CA GLY A 47 29.31 -6.54 -12.16
C GLY A 47 29.14 -5.12 -11.61
N ASP A 48 30.07 -4.68 -10.75
CA ASP A 48 30.03 -3.34 -10.14
C ASP A 48 29.98 -2.20 -11.18
N ASN A 49 30.55 -2.41 -12.37
CA ASN A 49 30.55 -1.43 -13.46
C ASN A 49 29.27 -1.44 -14.32
N GLU A 50 28.37 -2.40 -14.12
CA GLU A 50 27.12 -2.54 -14.87
C GLU A 50 25.91 -1.95 -14.12
N VAL A 51 26.11 -1.50 -12.88
CA VAL A 51 25.07 -0.90 -12.03
C VAL A 51 25.51 0.48 -11.59
N MET A 52 24.64 1.47 -11.81
CA MET A 52 24.81 2.79 -11.21
C MET A 52 24.21 2.78 -9.79
N VAL A 53 24.98 3.21 -8.80
CA VAL A 53 24.58 3.13 -7.39
C VAL A 53 24.64 4.50 -6.73
N PHE A 54 23.52 4.89 -6.12
CA PHE A 54 23.45 6.02 -5.21
C PHE A 54 23.44 5.52 -3.76
N TYR A 55 24.51 5.79 -3.01
CA TYR A 55 24.67 5.28 -1.65
C TYR A 55 24.04 6.15 -0.57
N GLY A 56 23.68 7.41 -0.88
CA GLY A 56 23.21 8.34 0.14
C GLY A 56 24.25 8.62 1.22
N ASN A 57 23.82 8.62 2.48
CA ASN A 57 24.67 8.78 3.64
C ASN A 57 25.47 7.50 3.95
N LYS A 58 26.76 7.66 4.30
CA LYS A 58 27.65 6.54 4.62
C LYS A 58 27.76 6.23 6.12
N THR A 59 27.30 7.14 6.98
CA THR A 59 27.48 7.06 8.44
C THR A 59 26.28 6.46 9.13
N PHE A 60 25.08 6.62 8.57
CA PHE A 60 23.83 6.08 9.12
C PHE A 60 22.89 5.64 8.01
N ASN A 61 21.91 4.79 8.34
CA ASN A 61 20.88 4.37 7.40
C ASN A 61 19.91 5.52 7.10
N ASP A 62 19.68 5.82 5.83
CA ASP A 62 18.75 6.85 5.40
C ASP A 62 17.28 6.43 5.43
N HIS A 63 16.99 5.13 5.51
CA HIS A 63 15.64 4.58 5.40
C HIS A 63 14.89 5.12 4.17
N PHE A 64 15.50 5.00 2.98
CA PHE A 64 14.85 5.32 1.71
C PHE A 64 13.57 4.50 1.55
N ARG A 65 12.44 5.20 1.48
CA ARG A 65 11.11 4.61 1.33
C ARG A 65 10.31 5.22 0.19
N LEU A 66 10.67 6.43 -0.22
CA LEU A 66 9.89 7.23 -1.16
C LEU A 66 10.79 7.74 -2.27
N ILE A 67 10.31 7.53 -3.49
CA ILE A 67 11.01 7.86 -4.72
C ILE A 67 9.98 8.47 -5.65
N LEU A 68 10.29 9.64 -6.22
CA LEU A 68 9.39 10.36 -7.12
C LEU A 68 10.19 10.99 -8.27
N PRO A 69 9.94 10.60 -9.54
CA PRO A 69 10.51 11.30 -10.69
C PRO A 69 10.06 12.76 -10.70
N ASP A 70 11.00 13.69 -10.90
CA ASP A 70 10.69 15.13 -10.89
C ASP A 70 10.08 15.62 -12.22
N GLY A 71 10.30 14.87 -13.31
CA GLY A 71 9.87 15.20 -14.67
C GLY A 71 10.88 16.04 -15.47
N SER A 72 12.02 16.40 -14.88
CA SER A 72 13.15 17.11 -15.51
C SER A 72 14.41 16.24 -15.66
N GLY A 73 14.26 14.92 -15.55
CA GLY A 73 15.38 13.97 -15.64
C GLY A 73 16.06 13.69 -14.31
N GLY A 74 15.47 14.14 -13.19
CA GLY A 74 15.89 13.81 -11.83
C GLY A 74 14.88 12.94 -11.08
N ILE A 75 15.29 12.48 -9.92
CA ILE A 75 14.49 11.67 -9.00
C ILE A 75 14.68 12.19 -7.58
N LEU A 76 13.55 12.49 -6.94
CA LEU A 76 13.53 12.90 -5.55
C LEU A 76 13.48 11.68 -4.64
N ILE A 77 14.39 11.64 -3.66
CA ILE A 77 14.49 10.55 -2.69
C ILE A 77 14.42 11.12 -1.29
N GLY A 78 13.42 10.68 -0.52
CA GLY A 78 13.27 11.04 0.89
C GLY A 78 14.07 10.10 1.79
N GLY A 79 14.97 10.65 2.62
CA GLY A 79 15.81 9.91 3.55
C GLY A 79 15.73 10.39 4.99
N ARG A 80 16.78 10.12 5.78
CA ARG A 80 16.93 10.59 7.15
C ARG A 80 17.56 11.98 7.14
N ASN A 81 16.81 12.95 7.63
CA ASN A 81 17.14 14.38 7.70
C ASN A 81 17.42 15.02 6.34
N LYS A 82 17.13 14.34 5.23
CA LYS A 82 17.54 14.77 3.89
C LYS A 82 16.51 14.46 2.83
N ILE A 83 16.42 15.35 1.85
CA ILE A 83 15.75 15.11 0.57
C ILE A 83 16.83 15.22 -0.51
N TYR A 84 17.03 14.16 -1.26
CA TYR A 84 18.01 14.11 -2.33
C TYR A 84 17.32 14.36 -3.67
N ASN A 85 17.95 15.13 -4.54
CA ASN A 85 17.66 15.16 -5.97
C ASN A 85 18.82 14.47 -6.69
N VAL A 86 18.54 13.35 -7.34
CA VAL A 86 19.52 12.50 -8.02
C VAL A 86 19.20 12.48 -9.51
N SER A 87 20.22 12.57 -10.37
CA SER A 87 20.04 12.48 -11.82
C SER A 87 19.67 11.06 -12.24
N LEU A 88 18.66 10.91 -13.11
CA LEU A 88 18.28 9.61 -13.68
C LEU A 88 19.29 9.10 -14.72
N LEU A 89 20.14 9.98 -15.26
CA LEU A 89 21.11 9.63 -16.29
C LEU A 89 22.34 8.92 -15.73
N ASP A 90 22.83 9.38 -14.58
CA ASP A 90 24.11 8.94 -14.02
C ASP A 90 24.06 8.65 -12.51
N PHE A 91 22.87 8.73 -11.89
CA PHE A 91 22.64 8.48 -10.45
C PHE A 91 23.52 9.34 -9.52
N LYS A 92 24.00 10.48 -10.01
CA LYS A 92 24.73 11.45 -9.20
C LYS A 92 23.79 12.42 -8.50
N GLU A 93 24.12 12.72 -7.25
CA GLU A 93 23.48 13.77 -6.47
C GLU A 93 23.64 15.12 -7.19
N GLN A 94 22.51 15.72 -7.58
CA GLN A 94 22.44 17.06 -8.16
C GLN A 94 22.28 18.11 -7.07
N ASN A 95 21.47 17.80 -6.06
CA ASN A 95 21.20 18.69 -4.94
C ASN A 95 20.74 17.89 -3.72
N VAL A 96 20.98 18.43 -2.53
CA VAL A 96 20.51 17.86 -1.27
C VAL A 96 19.94 18.97 -0.39
N ILE A 97 18.74 18.72 0.15
CA ILE A 97 18.14 19.58 1.17
C ILE A 97 18.34 18.91 2.52
N GLU A 98 19.05 19.59 3.41
CA GLU A 98 19.09 19.19 4.82
C GLU A 98 17.84 19.69 5.55
N TRP A 99 17.17 18.76 6.21
CA TRP A 99 15.98 19.00 7.00
C TRP A 99 16.08 18.18 8.29
N ASN A 100 17.00 18.59 9.16
CA ASN A 100 17.13 18.04 10.51
C ASN A 100 15.91 18.43 11.38
N PRO A 101 15.59 17.65 12.43
CA PRO A 101 14.52 18.01 13.34
C PRO A 101 14.75 19.36 14.04
N HIS A 102 13.66 20.04 14.40
CA HIS A 102 13.74 21.19 15.28
C HIS A 102 14.32 20.80 16.65
N LYS A 103 15.16 21.68 17.23
CA LYS A 103 15.84 21.42 18.50
C LYS A 103 14.84 21.07 19.63
N ASP A 104 13.72 21.77 19.69
CA ASP A 104 12.69 21.53 20.69
C ASP A 104 11.96 20.20 20.50
N ALA A 105 11.62 19.84 19.25
CA ALA A 105 11.04 18.55 18.92
C ALA A 105 12.00 17.40 19.29
N LYS A 106 13.28 17.54 18.93
CA LYS A 106 14.33 16.57 19.26
C LYS A 106 14.51 16.42 20.78
N LYS A 107 14.54 17.54 21.52
CA LYS A 107 14.60 17.54 22.99
C LYS A 107 13.41 16.83 23.61
N GLN A 108 12.19 17.12 23.14
CA GLN A 108 10.97 16.46 23.62
C GLN A 108 10.96 14.96 23.32
N CYS A 109 11.46 14.55 22.15
CA CYS A 109 11.60 13.15 21.78
C CYS A 109 12.50 12.38 22.78
N TYR A 110 13.65 12.93 23.14
CA TYR A 110 14.52 12.34 24.17
C TYR A 110 13.88 12.29 25.55
N MET A 111 13.17 13.35 25.96
CA MET A 111 12.45 13.35 27.25
C MET A 111 11.38 12.26 27.33
N LYS A 112 10.82 11.85 26.18
CA LYS A 112 9.85 10.74 26.07
C LYS A 112 10.52 9.37 25.92
N GLY A 113 11.85 9.29 26.05
CA GLY A 113 12.62 8.05 25.98
C GLY A 113 13.03 7.60 24.57
N GLY A 114 12.89 8.46 23.55
CA GLY A 114 13.37 8.16 22.20
C GLY A 114 14.91 8.06 22.13
N SER A 115 15.43 7.22 21.24
CA SER A 115 16.87 7.09 20.99
C SER A 115 17.36 8.08 19.93
N GLU A 116 18.69 8.20 19.74
CA GLU A 116 19.25 9.02 18.64
C GLU A 116 18.73 8.55 17.28
N GLU A 117 18.53 7.25 17.07
CA GLU A 117 17.97 6.71 15.83
C GLU A 117 16.54 7.25 15.60
N VAL A 118 15.70 7.17 16.63
CA VAL A 118 14.27 7.47 16.54
C VAL A 118 14.01 8.99 16.47
N CYS A 119 14.82 9.79 17.16
CA CYS A 119 14.66 11.25 17.27
C CYS A 119 15.27 12.03 16.08
N GLN A 120 14.92 11.59 14.86
CA GLN A 120 15.37 12.17 13.60
C GLN A 120 14.18 12.53 12.72
N ASN A 121 14.43 13.23 11.62
CA ASN A 121 13.41 13.60 10.67
C ASN A 121 13.44 12.65 9.48
N TYR A 122 12.54 11.67 9.46
CA TYR A 122 12.44 10.72 8.37
C TYR A 122 11.39 11.18 7.38
N ILE A 123 11.76 11.36 6.12
CA ILE A 123 10.80 11.71 5.08
C ILE A 123 9.85 10.53 4.83
N ARG A 124 8.54 10.79 4.95
CA ARG A 124 7.48 9.76 4.91
C ARG A 124 6.28 10.14 4.06
N ILE A 125 6.28 11.34 3.49
CA ILE A 125 5.34 11.77 2.44
C ILE A 125 6.15 12.50 1.38
N LEU A 126 5.94 12.16 0.12
CA LEU A 126 6.56 12.79 -1.05
C LEU A 126 5.53 12.76 -2.17
N THR A 127 4.80 13.85 -2.35
CA THR A 127 3.66 13.90 -3.28
C THR A 127 3.82 15.01 -4.29
N LYS A 128 3.60 14.71 -5.58
CA LYS A 128 3.52 15.73 -6.63
C LYS A 128 2.18 16.46 -6.56
N LYS A 129 2.21 17.78 -6.35
CA LYS A 129 1.04 18.67 -6.32
C LYS A 129 0.64 19.12 -7.73
N GLY A 130 1.64 19.28 -8.60
CA GLY A 130 1.48 19.76 -9.97
C GLY A 130 2.84 19.83 -10.67
N ALA A 131 2.91 20.55 -11.80
CA ALA A 131 4.17 20.74 -12.53
C ALA A 131 5.22 21.44 -11.64
N GLY A 132 6.24 20.71 -11.21
CA GLY A 132 7.32 21.23 -10.38
C GLY A 132 6.96 21.56 -8.93
N HIS A 133 5.73 21.33 -8.47
CA HIS A 133 5.33 21.58 -7.07
C HIS A 133 5.14 20.27 -6.31
N TYR A 134 5.65 20.23 -5.08
CA TYR A 134 5.68 19.03 -4.23
C TYR A 134 5.22 19.33 -2.82
N ILE A 135 4.55 18.37 -2.18
CA ILE A 135 4.30 18.36 -0.75
C ILE A 135 5.14 17.24 -0.14
N ILE A 136 6.03 17.59 0.77
CA ILE A 136 6.96 16.66 1.41
C ILE A 136 6.80 16.77 2.92
N CYS A 137 6.63 15.65 3.60
CA CYS A 137 6.51 15.64 5.06
C CYS A 137 7.49 14.66 5.69
N GLY A 138 7.92 14.99 6.90
CA GLY A 138 8.80 14.16 7.70
C GLY A 138 8.36 14.05 9.15
N THR A 139 8.86 13.02 9.83
CA THR A 139 8.51 12.69 11.21
C THR A 139 8.95 13.75 12.23
N ASN A 140 9.98 14.55 11.90
CA ASN A 140 10.55 15.61 12.73
C ASN A 140 10.66 15.22 14.22
N ALA A 141 11.35 14.11 14.50
CA ALA A 141 11.52 13.56 15.84
C ALA A 141 10.19 13.37 16.60
N TYR A 142 9.22 12.66 16.01
CA TYR A 142 7.87 12.45 16.56
C TYR A 142 7.08 13.76 16.77
N ASN A 143 7.31 14.75 15.91
CA ASN A 143 6.50 15.96 15.79
C ASN A 143 6.28 16.32 14.31
N PRO A 144 5.45 15.56 13.57
CA PRO A 144 5.44 15.60 12.11
C PRO A 144 5.19 16.98 11.51
N GLU A 145 5.92 17.30 10.45
CA GLU A 145 5.88 18.57 9.73
C GLU A 145 5.88 18.34 8.23
N CYS A 146 5.26 19.27 7.51
CA CYS A 146 5.16 19.25 6.06
C CYS A 146 5.68 20.57 5.48
N ARG A 147 6.30 20.49 4.31
CA ARG A 147 6.74 21.62 3.50
C ARG A 147 6.17 21.50 2.09
N GLU A 148 5.81 22.63 1.49
CA GLU A 148 5.64 22.72 0.05
C GLU A 148 6.93 23.18 -0.59
N PHE A 149 7.28 22.56 -1.71
CA PHE A 149 8.46 22.91 -2.49
C PHE A 149 8.08 23.20 -3.93
N LYS A 150 8.80 24.13 -4.55
CA LYS A 150 8.80 24.39 -5.97
C LYS A 150 10.18 24.06 -6.55
N LEU A 151 10.20 23.34 -7.65
CA LEU A 151 11.41 23.11 -8.44
C LEU A 151 11.66 24.34 -9.30
N SER A 152 12.78 25.02 -9.08
CA SER A 152 13.19 26.16 -9.90
C SER A 152 13.76 25.70 -11.24
N GLU A 153 13.87 26.63 -12.19
CA GLU A 153 14.44 26.38 -13.51
C GLU A 153 15.89 25.86 -13.43
N THR A 154 16.59 26.17 -12.34
CA THR A 154 17.96 25.69 -12.06
C THR A 154 18.01 24.27 -11.49
N GLY A 155 16.87 23.58 -11.37
CA GLY A 155 16.78 22.21 -10.81
C GLY A 155 16.86 22.15 -9.28
N LYS A 156 16.78 23.30 -8.60
CA LYS A 156 16.80 23.37 -7.13
C LYS A 156 15.39 23.35 -6.56
N LEU A 157 15.19 22.60 -5.48
CA LEU A 157 13.94 22.61 -4.72
C LEU A 157 13.97 23.77 -3.72
N GLU A 158 13.04 24.70 -3.87
CA GLU A 158 12.87 25.88 -3.03
C GLU A 158 11.63 25.70 -2.14
N MET A 159 11.79 25.89 -0.82
CA MET A 159 10.70 25.75 0.14
C MET A 159 9.77 26.98 0.04
N GLU A 160 8.49 26.74 -0.23
CA GLU A 160 7.47 27.80 -0.34
C GLU A 160 6.78 28.07 1.00
N ARG A 161 6.45 27.02 1.75
CA ARG A 161 5.84 27.12 3.08
C ARG A 161 6.07 25.88 3.92
N GLU A 162 5.94 26.03 5.24
CA GLU A 162 5.99 24.97 6.24
C GLU A 162 4.70 24.97 7.08
N PHE A 163 4.22 23.79 7.46
CA PHE A 163 2.99 23.62 8.24
C PHE A 163 2.97 22.30 9.02
N ALA A 164 2.06 22.18 9.99
CA ALA A 164 1.94 20.98 10.82
C ALA A 164 1.56 19.74 10.00
N GLY A 165 2.25 18.62 10.25
CA GLY A 165 2.06 17.35 9.55
C GLY A 165 1.19 16.33 10.28
N ARG A 166 0.54 16.70 11.40
CA ARG A 166 -0.28 15.76 12.18
C ARG A 166 -1.45 15.24 11.34
N GLY A 167 -1.54 13.91 11.20
CA GLY A 167 -2.55 13.26 10.36
C GLY A 167 -2.21 13.26 8.86
N LEU A 168 -1.12 13.91 8.46
CA LEU A 168 -0.57 13.90 7.11
C LEU A 168 0.70 13.07 7.01
N CYS A 169 1.47 12.96 8.10
CA CYS A 169 2.71 12.21 8.18
C CYS A 169 2.73 11.41 9.49
N PRO A 170 3.27 10.18 9.50
CA PRO A 170 3.38 9.42 10.73
C PRO A 170 4.36 10.09 11.71
N PHE A 171 4.19 9.80 13.00
CA PHE A 171 5.09 10.25 14.06
C PHE A 171 6.41 9.47 14.06
N GLY A 172 6.35 8.15 13.87
CA GLY A 172 7.50 7.26 13.87
C GLY A 172 7.90 6.78 12.48
N PRO A 173 9.20 6.47 12.27
CA PRO A 173 9.70 6.00 10.98
C PRO A 173 9.24 4.58 10.59
N SER A 174 8.71 3.81 11.54
CA SER A 174 8.25 2.43 11.37
C SER A 174 6.82 2.32 10.81
N HIS A 175 6.05 3.41 10.84
CA HIS A 175 4.67 3.40 10.35
C HIS A 175 4.63 3.68 8.85
N ASN A 176 3.92 2.83 8.13
CA ASN A 176 3.69 3.02 6.71
C ASN A 176 2.70 4.16 6.46
N SER A 177 2.90 4.85 5.34
CA SER A 177 2.03 5.89 4.85
C SER A 177 1.93 5.83 3.34
N THR A 178 0.85 6.40 2.82
CA THR A 178 0.68 6.67 1.39
C THR A 178 -0.05 7.98 1.20
N SER A 179 0.15 8.61 0.05
CA SER A 179 -0.47 9.87 -0.26
C SER A 179 -0.62 10.09 -1.76
N VAL A 180 -1.66 10.84 -2.13
CA VAL A 180 -1.92 11.30 -3.49
C VAL A 180 -2.53 12.69 -3.45
N PHE A 181 -2.14 13.53 -4.40
CA PHE A 181 -2.73 14.85 -4.58
C PHE A 181 -3.75 14.78 -5.73
N ALA A 182 -4.99 15.17 -5.45
CA ALA A 182 -6.08 15.17 -6.43
C ALA A 182 -7.03 16.33 -6.15
N ASP A 183 -7.52 16.97 -7.20
CA ASP A 183 -8.50 18.07 -7.12
C ASP A 183 -8.12 19.19 -6.15
N GLY A 184 -6.82 19.54 -6.12
CA GLY A 184 -6.30 20.60 -5.27
C GLY A 184 -6.14 20.21 -3.79
N GLN A 185 -6.36 18.94 -3.44
CA GLN A 185 -6.31 18.46 -2.06
C GLN A 185 -5.35 17.27 -1.90
N LEU A 186 -4.71 17.21 -0.73
CA LEU A 186 -3.86 16.08 -0.35
C LEU A 186 -4.70 15.01 0.37
N TYR A 187 -4.64 13.80 -0.14
CA TYR A 187 -5.22 12.60 0.46
C TYR A 187 -4.11 11.77 1.07
N VAL A 188 -4.28 11.31 2.30
CA VAL A 188 -3.25 10.57 3.04
C VAL A 188 -3.86 9.37 3.76
N GLY A 189 -3.20 8.22 3.68
CA GLY A 189 -3.37 7.10 4.61
C GLY A 189 -2.17 7.01 5.56
N THR A 190 -2.37 7.21 6.85
CA THR A 190 -1.29 7.15 7.86
C THR A 190 -1.84 6.93 9.29
N VAL A 191 -1.08 7.29 10.33
CA VAL A 191 -1.48 7.34 11.74
C VAL A 191 -1.42 8.78 12.27
N ALA A 192 -2.36 9.17 13.15
CA ALA A 192 -2.50 10.55 13.64
C ALA A 192 -1.92 10.80 15.04
N ASP A 193 -1.41 9.77 15.71
CA ASP A 193 -0.96 9.82 17.10
C ASP A 193 0.47 9.28 17.26
N PHE A 194 1.05 9.60 18.42
CA PHE A 194 2.42 9.23 18.77
C PHE A 194 2.62 7.71 18.88
N ALA A 195 1.61 6.96 19.35
CA ALA A 195 1.69 5.52 19.56
C ALA A 195 1.37 4.70 18.28
N GLY A 196 0.91 5.36 17.21
CA GLY A 196 0.49 4.70 15.98
C GLY A 196 -0.80 3.87 16.13
N LEU A 197 -1.65 4.21 17.10
CA LEU A 197 -2.90 3.51 17.42
C LEU A 197 -4.13 4.15 16.77
N GLU A 198 -4.00 5.35 16.20
CA GLU A 198 -5.07 6.09 15.52
C GLU A 198 -4.80 6.12 14.00
N PRO A 199 -5.02 4.99 13.26
CA PRO A 199 -4.92 5.01 11.81
C PRO A 199 -6.04 5.85 11.21
N LEU A 200 -5.75 6.52 10.09
CA LEU A 200 -6.73 7.29 9.37
C LEU A 200 -6.46 7.36 7.88
N ILE A 201 -7.55 7.50 7.13
CA ILE A 201 -7.55 8.09 5.78
C ILE A 201 -8.09 9.51 5.92
N TYR A 202 -7.30 10.49 5.48
CA TYR A 202 -7.52 11.91 5.71
C TYR A 202 -7.41 12.73 4.43
N ARG A 203 -8.31 13.70 4.31
CA ARG A 203 -8.23 14.84 3.39
C ARG A 203 -8.95 15.99 4.05
N GLU A 204 -8.28 17.10 4.30
CA GLU A 204 -8.87 18.20 5.07
C GLU A 204 -10.27 18.63 4.56
N PRO A 205 -11.31 18.70 5.42
CA PRO A 205 -11.36 18.32 6.85
C PRO A 205 -11.87 16.88 7.11
N LEU A 206 -12.13 16.07 6.07
CA LEU A 206 -12.70 14.73 6.18
C LEU A 206 -11.68 13.68 6.63
N ARG A 207 -12.10 12.86 7.60
CA ARG A 207 -11.33 11.72 8.10
C ARG A 207 -12.20 10.49 8.30
N THR A 208 -11.56 9.32 8.37
CA THR A 208 -12.20 8.10 8.88
C THR A 208 -12.57 8.26 10.37
N THR A 209 -13.56 7.47 10.81
CA THR A 209 -13.98 7.43 12.22
C THR A 209 -12.84 6.91 13.09
N ARG A 210 -12.60 7.58 14.23
CA ARG A 210 -11.53 7.21 15.18
C ARG A 210 -11.88 5.92 15.90
N TYR A 211 -10.88 5.08 16.11
CA TYR A 211 -10.98 3.83 16.89
C TYR A 211 -12.08 2.87 16.42
N ASP A 212 -12.50 2.99 15.17
CA ASP A 212 -13.47 2.10 14.54
C ASP A 212 -12.73 1.00 13.77
N LEU A 213 -12.61 -0.17 14.41
CA LEU A 213 -11.91 -1.33 13.85
C LEU A 213 -12.60 -1.88 12.60
N ALA A 214 -13.90 -1.63 12.42
CA ALA A 214 -14.60 -2.00 11.19
C ALA A 214 -14.13 -1.12 10.02
N THR A 215 -13.73 0.12 10.28
CA THR A 215 -13.17 1.03 9.28
C THR A 215 -11.70 0.71 8.99
N LEU A 216 -10.83 0.74 10.00
CA LEU A 216 -9.39 0.46 9.88
C LEU A 216 -8.88 -0.26 11.14
N ASN A 217 -8.22 -1.40 10.99
CA ASN A 217 -7.69 -2.19 12.12
C ASN A 217 -6.19 -2.47 11.97
N ALA A 218 -5.35 -1.61 12.57
CA ALA A 218 -3.89 -1.65 12.44
C ALA A 218 -3.42 -1.81 10.97
N PRO A 219 -3.83 -0.90 10.06
CA PRO A 219 -3.46 -1.00 8.65
C PRO A 219 -1.99 -0.67 8.42
N ALA A 220 -1.35 -1.39 7.50
CA ALA A 220 -0.11 -1.02 6.86
C ALA A 220 -0.42 -0.55 5.42
N PHE A 221 -0.38 0.76 5.20
CA PHE A 221 -0.61 1.36 3.88
C PHE A 221 0.51 0.99 2.91
N VAL A 222 0.16 0.86 1.63
CA VAL A 222 1.06 0.47 0.55
C VAL A 222 1.09 1.54 -0.54
N SER A 223 -0.09 1.92 -1.06
CA SER A 223 -0.19 2.88 -2.16
C SER A 223 -1.55 3.55 -2.20
N SER A 224 -1.64 4.65 -2.94
CA SER A 224 -2.88 5.35 -3.23
C SER A 224 -2.75 6.07 -4.57
N PHE A 225 -3.87 6.17 -5.28
CA PHE A 225 -3.95 6.92 -6.53
C PHE A 225 -5.39 7.42 -6.74
N ALA A 226 -5.54 8.36 -7.66
CA ALA A 226 -6.83 8.92 -8.03
C ALA A 226 -7.23 8.41 -9.42
N LEU A 227 -8.43 7.82 -9.54
CA LEU A 227 -8.98 7.32 -10.81
C LEU A 227 -10.48 7.61 -10.89
N GLY A 228 -10.94 8.21 -12.00
CA GLY A 228 -12.32 8.66 -12.16
C GLY A 228 -12.75 9.60 -11.02
N ASP A 229 -13.92 9.35 -10.41
CA ASP A 229 -14.46 10.15 -9.30
C ASP A 229 -13.94 9.74 -7.91
N PHE A 230 -12.98 8.82 -7.84
CA PHE A 230 -12.54 8.21 -6.60
C PHE A 230 -11.04 8.42 -6.33
N VAL A 231 -10.69 8.33 -5.05
CA VAL A 231 -9.33 8.07 -4.58
C VAL A 231 -9.31 6.69 -3.96
N TYR A 232 -8.36 5.86 -4.39
CA TYR A 232 -8.18 4.49 -3.91
C TYR A 232 -7.01 4.41 -2.94
N PHE A 233 -7.13 3.56 -1.93
CA PHE A 233 -6.09 3.27 -0.93
C PHE A 233 -5.91 1.77 -0.81
N PHE A 234 -4.65 1.34 -0.88
CA PHE A 234 -4.26 -0.07 -0.78
C PHE A 234 -3.48 -0.28 0.50
N PHE A 235 -3.89 -1.27 1.27
CA PHE A 235 -3.28 -1.58 2.56
C PHE A 235 -3.57 -3.02 2.96
N ARG A 236 -2.81 -3.53 3.93
CA ARG A 236 -3.16 -4.77 4.65
C ARG A 236 -3.51 -4.43 6.09
N GLU A 237 -4.49 -5.09 6.66
CA GLU A 237 -4.95 -4.85 8.03
C GLU A 237 -5.36 -6.15 8.72
N THR A 238 -5.56 -6.11 10.04
CA THR A 238 -6.10 -7.25 10.79
C THR A 238 -7.59 -7.43 10.48
N ALA A 239 -7.97 -8.60 9.95
CA ALA A 239 -9.34 -8.88 9.55
C ALA A 239 -10.26 -9.06 10.78
N VAL A 240 -11.19 -8.13 10.97
CA VAL A 240 -12.16 -8.20 12.08
C VAL A 240 -13.20 -9.30 11.86
N GLU A 241 -13.50 -9.61 10.60
CA GLU A 241 -14.47 -10.64 10.21
C GLU A 241 -14.00 -12.08 10.49
N PHE A 242 -12.73 -12.28 10.83
CA PHE A 242 -12.13 -13.60 11.06
C PHE A 242 -11.52 -13.75 12.46
N LEU A 243 -11.75 -12.80 13.38
CA LEU A 243 -11.13 -12.82 14.71
C LEU A 243 -11.42 -14.09 15.53
N ASN A 244 -12.58 -14.72 15.30
CA ASN A 244 -13.01 -15.93 16.02
C ASN A 244 -12.13 -17.16 15.72
N CYS A 245 -11.33 -17.13 14.65
CA CYS A 245 -10.50 -18.24 14.19
C CYS A 245 -9.00 -17.88 14.18
N GLY A 246 -8.63 -16.83 14.91
CA GLY A 246 -7.25 -16.35 15.03
C GLY A 246 -6.99 -15.03 14.28
N LYS A 247 -5.85 -14.42 14.57
CA LYS A 247 -5.44 -13.17 13.93
C LYS A 247 -4.98 -13.46 12.49
N THR A 248 -5.73 -12.99 11.51
CA THR A 248 -5.33 -13.03 10.09
C THR A 248 -5.25 -11.61 9.52
N LEU A 249 -4.31 -11.39 8.61
CA LEU A 249 -4.22 -10.14 7.85
C LEU A 249 -4.96 -10.31 6.53
N TYR A 250 -5.68 -9.28 6.09
CA TYR A 250 -6.22 -9.21 4.74
C TYR A 250 -5.74 -7.96 4.02
N SER A 251 -5.44 -8.13 2.74
CA SER A 251 -5.24 -7.04 1.81
C SER A 251 -6.57 -6.41 1.45
N ARG A 252 -6.60 -5.08 1.41
CA ARG A 252 -7.77 -4.27 1.16
C ARG A 252 -7.50 -3.25 0.07
N VAL A 253 -8.55 -2.97 -0.68
CA VAL A 253 -8.72 -1.73 -1.41
C VAL A 253 -9.85 -0.96 -0.74
N ALA A 254 -9.59 0.30 -0.40
CA ALA A 254 -10.63 1.23 0.00
C ALA A 254 -10.75 2.34 -1.03
N ARG A 255 -11.92 2.98 -1.09
CA ARG A 255 -12.16 4.16 -1.91
C ARG A 255 -12.96 5.22 -1.15
N VAL A 256 -12.78 6.47 -1.55
CA VAL A 256 -13.60 7.62 -1.18
C VAL A 256 -13.92 8.44 -2.43
N CYS A 257 -15.07 9.11 -2.47
CA CYS A 257 -15.40 10.04 -3.54
C CYS A 257 -14.53 11.30 -3.41
N ARG A 258 -14.00 11.79 -4.53
CA ARG A 258 -13.20 13.03 -4.54
C ARG A 258 -14.01 14.25 -4.09
N HIS A 259 -15.29 14.26 -4.41
CA HIS A 259 -16.21 15.36 -4.09
C HIS A 259 -17.01 15.17 -2.79
N ASP A 260 -16.66 14.19 -1.94
CA ASP A 260 -17.31 14.01 -0.64
C ASP A 260 -17.18 15.28 0.21
N LYS A 261 -18.27 15.74 0.83
CA LYS A 261 -18.32 16.95 1.68
C LYS A 261 -18.58 16.65 3.15
N GLY A 262 -18.64 15.37 3.51
CA GLY A 262 -19.05 14.91 4.81
C GLY A 262 -20.57 14.92 5.00
N GLY A 263 -21.01 14.36 6.12
CA GLY A 263 -22.41 14.27 6.47
C GLY A 263 -22.92 15.47 7.28
N PRO A 264 -24.21 15.53 7.60
CA PRO A 264 -24.77 16.60 8.41
C PRO A 264 -24.26 16.55 9.87
N HIS A 265 -24.27 17.71 10.54
CA HIS A 265 -23.98 17.88 11.98
C HIS A 265 -22.69 17.18 12.44
N LYS A 266 -22.83 16.12 13.25
CA LYS A 266 -21.72 15.35 13.85
C LYS A 266 -20.86 14.60 12.81
N PHE A 267 -21.32 14.50 11.57
CA PHE A 267 -20.61 13.82 10.47
C PHE A 267 -19.93 14.81 9.50
N LYS A 268 -19.94 16.12 9.78
CA LYS A 268 -19.37 17.16 8.90
C LYS A 268 -17.93 16.89 8.47
N ASN A 269 -17.13 16.31 9.36
CA ASN A 269 -15.71 16.03 9.14
C ASN A 269 -15.43 14.53 8.94
N LYS A 270 -16.42 13.74 8.50
CA LYS A 270 -16.31 12.30 8.30
C LYS A 270 -16.65 11.91 6.87
N TRP A 271 -15.91 10.97 6.30
CA TRP A 271 -16.25 10.38 5.00
C TRP A 271 -17.66 9.80 5.02
N THR A 272 -18.45 10.14 4.00
CA THR A 272 -19.76 9.52 3.73
C THR A 272 -19.68 8.47 2.62
N SER A 273 -18.57 8.46 1.89
CA SER A 273 -18.31 7.60 0.74
C SER A 273 -17.25 6.52 0.96
N TYR A 274 -16.73 6.39 2.19
CA TYR A 274 -15.71 5.38 2.50
C TYR A 274 -16.29 3.97 2.36
N LEU A 275 -15.68 3.19 1.49
CA LEU A 275 -15.95 1.76 1.33
C LEU A 275 -14.63 1.01 1.20
N LYS A 276 -14.56 -0.21 1.74
CA LYS A 276 -13.42 -1.11 1.56
C LYS A 276 -13.87 -2.51 1.15
N SER A 277 -13.01 -3.21 0.43
CA SER A 277 -13.20 -4.61 0.03
C SER A 277 -11.90 -5.40 0.19
N ARG A 278 -12.01 -6.72 0.33
CA ARG A 278 -10.87 -7.64 0.33
C ARG A 278 -10.33 -7.79 -1.09
N LEU A 279 -9.00 -7.71 -1.24
CA LEU A 279 -8.32 -8.13 -2.46
C LEU A 279 -8.04 -9.63 -2.37
N ASN A 280 -8.53 -10.39 -3.35
CA ASN A 280 -8.32 -11.83 -3.43
C ASN A 280 -7.16 -12.12 -4.40
N CYS A 281 -5.99 -12.43 -3.84
CA CYS A 281 -4.89 -12.99 -4.58
C CYS A 281 -4.66 -14.43 -4.08
N SER A 282 -5.23 -15.40 -4.77
CA SER A 282 -5.14 -16.81 -4.40
C SER A 282 -4.97 -17.71 -5.60
N ALA A 283 -4.27 -18.83 -5.39
CA ALA A 283 -4.26 -19.93 -6.35
C ALA A 283 -5.56 -20.74 -6.18
N SER A 284 -6.25 -20.99 -7.29
CA SER A 284 -7.51 -21.74 -7.31
C SER A 284 -7.27 -23.24 -7.10
N GLY A 285 -8.21 -23.95 -6.48
CA GLY A 285 -8.13 -25.39 -6.24
C GLY A 285 -9.14 -25.82 -5.16
N ASP A 286 -9.22 -27.12 -4.87
CA ASP A 286 -10.09 -27.66 -3.80
C ASP A 286 -9.78 -27.03 -2.44
N PHE A 287 -8.51 -26.68 -2.22
CA PHE A 287 -8.02 -25.90 -1.09
C PHE A 287 -7.27 -24.67 -1.61
N PRO A 288 -7.94 -23.49 -1.69
CA PRO A 288 -7.30 -22.29 -2.21
C PRO A 288 -6.12 -21.85 -1.35
N PHE A 289 -5.01 -21.47 -2.00
CA PHE A 289 -3.82 -20.96 -1.32
C PHE A 289 -3.77 -19.43 -1.43
N TYR A 290 -3.77 -18.73 -0.29
CA TYR A 290 -3.94 -17.28 -0.24
C TYR A 290 -2.64 -16.52 0.02
N PHE A 291 -2.42 -15.46 -0.77
CA PHE A 291 -1.37 -14.47 -0.56
C PHE A 291 -2.03 -13.21 0.01
N ASN A 292 -2.19 -13.17 1.34
CA ASN A 292 -3.05 -12.18 1.98
C ASN A 292 -2.34 -10.84 2.25
N GLU A 293 -1.02 -10.72 2.09
CA GLU A 293 -0.26 -9.52 2.44
C GLU A 293 0.24 -8.75 1.22
N ILE A 294 -0.48 -7.70 0.83
CA ILE A 294 -0.05 -6.79 -0.22
C ILE A 294 1.20 -6.01 0.20
N GLN A 295 2.18 -5.95 -0.70
CA GLN A 295 3.48 -5.32 -0.50
C GLN A 295 3.69 -4.09 -1.38
N ALA A 296 3.19 -4.12 -2.61
CA ALA A 296 3.30 -3.01 -3.58
C ALA A 296 2.17 -3.06 -4.60
N THR A 297 1.87 -1.92 -5.22
CA THR A 297 1.06 -1.87 -6.45
C THR A 297 1.76 -1.05 -7.52
N THR A 298 1.38 -1.26 -8.78
CA THR A 298 1.67 -0.30 -9.84
C THR A 298 0.74 0.90 -9.75
N GLU A 299 1.01 1.92 -10.57
CA GLU A 299 -0.05 2.83 -11.02
C GLU A 299 -1.06 2.06 -11.90
N PRO A 300 -2.29 2.57 -12.09
CA PRO A 300 -3.21 2.04 -13.08
C PRO A 300 -2.58 2.11 -14.48
N ILE A 301 -2.58 1.00 -15.21
CA ILE A 301 -2.04 0.92 -16.57
C ILE A 301 -3.12 0.48 -17.55
N GLU A 302 -3.19 1.14 -18.70
CA GLU A 302 -4.04 0.70 -19.80
C GLU A 302 -3.44 -0.56 -20.43
N GLY A 303 -4.26 -1.61 -20.52
CA GLY A 303 -3.84 -2.90 -21.03
C GLY A 303 -4.98 -3.65 -21.68
N ARG A 304 -4.78 -4.96 -21.87
CA ARG A 304 -5.79 -5.87 -22.38
C ARG A 304 -5.97 -7.03 -21.41
N TYR A 305 -7.22 -7.36 -21.10
CA TYR A 305 -7.58 -8.57 -20.37
C TYR A 305 -8.48 -9.41 -21.29
N GLY A 306 -7.91 -10.51 -21.81
CA GLY A 306 -8.50 -11.20 -22.96
C GLY A 306 -8.55 -10.26 -24.16
N ASP A 307 -9.74 -10.11 -24.76
CA ASP A 307 -9.95 -9.27 -25.95
C ASP A 307 -10.40 -7.83 -25.62
N HIS A 308 -10.55 -7.48 -24.34
CA HIS A 308 -11.05 -6.16 -23.93
C HIS A 308 -9.93 -5.24 -23.47
N ALA A 309 -9.93 -4.00 -23.97
CA ALA A 309 -9.12 -2.93 -23.43
C ALA A 309 -9.64 -2.56 -22.04
N THR A 310 -8.74 -2.47 -21.05
CA THR A 310 -9.12 -2.21 -19.67
C THR A 310 -7.96 -1.61 -18.89
N THR A 311 -8.29 -0.80 -17.88
CA THR A 311 -7.34 -0.32 -16.89
C THR A 311 -7.04 -1.43 -15.87
N LEU A 312 -5.77 -1.83 -15.80
CA LEU A 312 -5.26 -2.86 -14.92
C LEU A 312 -4.45 -2.26 -13.76
N LEU A 313 -4.58 -2.89 -12.59
CA LEU A 313 -3.70 -2.67 -11.45
C LEU A 313 -2.97 -3.98 -11.14
N TYR A 314 -1.64 -3.94 -11.08
CA TYR A 314 -0.86 -5.07 -10.62
C TYR A 314 -0.51 -4.88 -9.14
N GLY A 315 -0.73 -5.90 -8.34
CA GLY A 315 -0.34 -5.94 -6.92
C GLY A 315 0.62 -7.10 -6.66
N VAL A 316 1.64 -6.84 -5.84
CA VAL A 316 2.55 -7.86 -5.31
C VAL A 316 2.07 -8.27 -3.92
N PHE A 317 1.93 -9.56 -3.69
CA PHE A 317 1.42 -10.14 -2.44
C PHE A 317 2.39 -11.19 -1.91
N THR A 318 2.41 -11.35 -0.60
CA THR A 318 3.15 -12.41 0.09
C THR A 318 2.23 -13.21 1.00
N THR A 319 2.71 -14.40 1.38
CA THR A 319 2.14 -15.15 2.49
C THR A 319 2.55 -14.54 3.83
N PRO A 320 1.83 -14.82 4.93
CA PRO A 320 2.22 -14.34 6.25
C PRO A 320 3.57 -14.88 6.74
N GLU A 321 4.26 -14.12 7.59
CA GLU A 321 5.61 -14.48 8.11
C GLU A 321 5.67 -15.87 8.75
N ASN A 322 4.61 -16.31 9.44
CA ASN A 322 4.52 -17.61 10.11
C ASN A 322 3.92 -18.72 9.24
N SER A 323 4.03 -18.61 7.91
CA SER A 323 3.49 -19.57 6.96
C SER A 323 4.55 -20.01 5.94
N ILE A 324 4.17 -20.87 4.98
CA ILE A 324 5.07 -21.26 3.89
C ILE A 324 5.41 -20.00 3.09
N PRO A 325 6.70 -19.60 2.97
CA PRO A 325 7.08 -18.39 2.26
C PRO A 325 6.68 -18.48 0.78
N GLY A 326 5.96 -17.47 0.32
CA GLY A 326 5.48 -17.41 -1.06
C GLY A 326 5.19 -15.97 -1.46
N SER A 327 5.39 -15.69 -2.75
CA SER A 327 5.03 -14.41 -3.37
C SER A 327 4.16 -14.65 -4.58
N ALA A 328 3.25 -13.72 -4.86
CA ALA A 328 2.39 -13.75 -6.03
C ALA A 328 2.22 -12.34 -6.60
N ILE A 329 1.95 -12.28 -7.90
CA ILE A 329 1.53 -11.06 -8.59
C ILE A 329 0.10 -11.30 -9.08
N CYS A 330 -0.82 -10.43 -8.69
CA CYS A 330 -2.21 -10.47 -9.15
C CYS A 330 -2.54 -9.18 -9.92
N ALA A 331 -3.35 -9.32 -10.97
CA ALA A 331 -3.88 -8.20 -11.74
C ALA A 331 -5.37 -8.02 -11.42
N PHE A 332 -5.80 -6.77 -11.24
CA PHE A 332 -7.17 -6.39 -10.96
C PHE A 332 -7.66 -5.39 -11.99
N THR A 333 -8.91 -5.51 -12.43
CA THR A 333 -9.56 -4.54 -13.31
C THR A 333 -10.42 -3.57 -12.50
N PHE A 334 -10.56 -2.35 -13.00
CA PHE A 334 -11.58 -1.43 -12.50
C PHE A 334 -12.84 -1.59 -13.37
N GLN A 335 -13.91 -2.13 -12.80
CA GLN A 335 -15.20 -2.20 -13.49
C GLN A 335 -15.91 -0.85 -13.39
N GLY A 336 -16.18 -0.23 -14.55
CA GLY A 336 -17.08 0.91 -14.70
C GLY A 336 -16.38 2.24 -15.03
N GLN A 337 -16.32 2.55 -16.33
CA GLN A 337 -16.85 3.82 -16.83
C GLN A 337 -17.78 3.53 -18.00
#